data_AF-A0AAP0RP87-F1
#
_entry.id   AF-A0AAP0RP87-F1
#
_cell.length_a   1.000
_cell.length_b   1.000
_cell.length_c   1.000
_cell.angle_alpha   90.00
_cell.angle_beta   90.00
_cell.angle_gamma   90.00
#
_symmetry.space_group_name_H-M   'P 1'
#
loop_
_entity.id
_entity.type
_entity.pdbx_description
1 polymer ?
#
loop_
_entity_poly.entity_id
_entity_poly.type
_entity_poly.pdbx_seq_one_letter_code
_entity_poly.pdbx_strand_id
1 'polypeptide(L)'
;MQKKEPDKPPQGPVFWIEISESMSRHFQFEADGQLSSLLFAAGLRPTPAQATAVSWILKDGMQHVGKLICSNLGARMDSEPKRWRILADVLYDLGTGLEVLSPLCPQLFLEIAGLGNFAKGMAVVAARATRLPIYSSFAKEGNLSDLFAKGEAISTLFNVIGLGAGIQLASTICSSMQGKLVAGPLLAVIHIYSVTEEMRAAPVNTLNPQRTAMIVADFLKVVRPSKLCELKKIFPEEKFLLSRQKKWTEMVLEHQATGEDALRGWFVAAYAASMEKSVYEPSSSILQEAYEKMNSMFSPFLSELQAKGWHTDQFLDGTGSRFAW
;
A
#
# COMPACT_ATOMS: atom_id res chain seq x y z
N MET A 1 55.53 2.31 -29.98
CA MET A 1 54.25 2.58 -30.68
C MET A 1 53.15 1.81 -29.96
N GLN A 2 52.12 2.52 -29.49
CA GLN A 2 51.11 2.04 -28.55
C GLN A 2 50.14 1.02 -29.17
N LYS A 3 49.70 0.06 -28.34
CA LYS A 3 48.70 -0.99 -28.65
C LYS A 3 47.34 -0.35 -28.97
N LYS A 4 46.74 -0.71 -30.11
CA LYS A 4 45.41 -0.26 -30.53
C LYS A 4 44.34 -1.09 -29.80
N GLU A 5 43.50 -0.43 -29.03
CA GLU A 5 42.33 -1.03 -28.37
C GLU A 5 41.26 -1.42 -29.41
N PRO A 6 40.49 -2.51 -29.24
CA PRO A 6 39.44 -2.87 -30.20
C PRO A 6 38.23 -1.94 -30.06
N ASP A 7 37.71 -1.48 -31.20
CA ASP A 7 36.55 -0.58 -31.30
C ASP A 7 35.34 -1.13 -30.54
N LYS A 8 34.82 -0.31 -29.61
CA LYS A 8 33.52 -0.54 -28.97
C LYS A 8 32.44 -0.47 -30.07
N PRO A 9 31.51 -1.44 -30.17
CA PRO A 9 30.43 -1.34 -31.13
C PRO A 9 29.59 -0.09 -30.84
N PRO A 10 29.04 0.58 -31.87
CA PRO A 10 28.24 1.78 -31.68
C PRO A 10 27.07 1.43 -30.76
N GLN A 11 26.95 2.14 -29.64
CA GLN A 11 25.74 2.12 -28.82
C GLN A 11 24.61 2.70 -29.68
N GLY A 12 23.84 1.81 -30.30
CA GLY A 12 22.58 2.18 -30.92
C GLY A 12 21.69 2.84 -29.87
N PRO A 13 20.79 3.77 -30.27
CA PRO A 13 19.85 4.38 -29.33
C PRO A 13 19.07 3.28 -28.60
N VAL A 14 19.17 3.30 -27.27
CA VAL A 14 18.36 2.44 -26.40
C VAL A 14 16.95 2.99 -26.43
N PHE A 15 16.11 2.44 -27.31
CA PHE A 15 14.68 2.70 -27.28
C PHE A 15 14.05 1.82 -26.20
N TRP A 16 13.55 2.45 -25.15
CA TRP A 16 12.57 1.82 -24.26
C TRP A 16 11.18 2.11 -24.84
N ILE A 17 10.48 1.07 -25.27
CA ILE A 17 9.06 1.17 -25.58
C ILE A 17 8.34 1.12 -24.23
N GLU A 18 8.08 2.29 -23.68
CA GLU A 18 7.12 2.43 -22.60
C GLU A 18 5.74 2.08 -23.19
N ILE A 19 5.18 0.94 -22.78
CA ILE A 19 3.83 0.52 -23.18
C ILE A 19 2.82 1.33 -22.35
N SER A 20 2.93 2.65 -22.43
CA SER A 20 1.84 3.54 -22.05
C SER A 20 1.04 3.76 -23.32
N GLU A 21 -0.19 3.24 -23.36
CA GLU A 21 -1.22 3.76 -24.24
C GLU A 21 -1.52 5.22 -23.85
N SER A 22 -0.58 6.12 -24.12
CA SER A 22 -0.87 7.54 -24.23
C SER A 22 -1.01 7.81 -25.72
N MET A 23 -2.23 7.64 -26.23
CA MET A 23 -2.66 8.50 -27.32
C MET A 23 -2.55 9.93 -26.78
N SER A 24 -1.44 10.57 -27.07
CA SER A 24 -1.26 12.01 -26.97
C SER A 24 -2.21 12.67 -27.97
N ARG A 25 -3.50 12.66 -27.64
CA ARG A 25 -4.42 13.64 -28.22
C ARG A 25 -3.96 14.97 -27.65
N HIS A 26 -3.31 15.76 -28.49
CA HIS A 26 -3.20 17.19 -28.29
C HIS A 26 -4.62 17.74 -28.21
N PHE A 27 -5.19 17.75 -27.01
CA PHE A 27 -6.34 18.57 -26.72
C PHE A 27 -5.79 19.96 -26.43
N GLN A 28 -5.82 20.81 -27.45
CA GLN A 28 -5.76 22.24 -27.25
C GLN A 28 -7.05 22.61 -26.50
N PHE A 29 -6.96 22.70 -25.18
CA PHE A 29 -8.02 23.29 -24.37
C PHE A 29 -7.85 24.80 -24.47
N GLU A 30 -8.69 25.44 -25.29
CA GLU A 30 -8.93 26.88 -25.17
C GLU A 30 -9.51 27.15 -23.78
N ALA A 31 -8.88 28.10 -23.09
CA ALA A 31 -9.12 28.44 -21.70
C ALA A 31 -10.14 29.57 -21.61
N ASP A 32 -11.37 29.32 -22.05
CA ASP A 32 -12.40 30.34 -22.04
C ASP A 32 -13.77 29.68 -22.23
N GLY A 33 -14.72 30.06 -21.38
CA GLY A 33 -16.06 29.46 -21.25
C GLY A 33 -16.97 29.61 -22.48
N GLN A 34 -16.56 29.05 -23.62
CA GLN A 34 -17.10 29.35 -24.94
C GLN A 34 -18.51 28.83 -25.21
N LEU A 35 -19.07 27.94 -24.39
CA LEU A 35 -20.39 27.41 -24.69
C LEU A 35 -21.50 28.47 -24.54
N SER A 36 -21.34 29.40 -23.60
CA SER A 36 -22.27 30.52 -23.44
C SER A 36 -21.99 31.64 -24.43
N SER A 37 -20.71 31.93 -24.71
CA SER A 37 -20.33 33.00 -25.63
C SER A 37 -20.59 32.67 -27.10
N LEU A 38 -20.53 31.41 -27.54
CA LEU A 38 -20.89 31.04 -28.93
C LEU A 38 -22.39 31.19 -29.22
N LEU A 39 -23.25 30.85 -28.26
CA LEU A 39 -24.70 31.07 -28.38
C LEU A 39 -25.06 32.57 -28.39
N PHE A 40 -24.38 33.34 -27.54
CA PHE A 40 -24.59 34.78 -27.43
C PHE A 40 -23.98 35.55 -28.63
N ALA A 41 -22.80 35.15 -29.11
CA ALA A 41 -22.13 35.70 -30.29
C ALA A 41 -22.86 35.35 -31.59
N ALA A 42 -23.61 34.25 -31.63
CA ALA A 42 -24.52 33.90 -32.72
C ALA A 42 -25.87 34.66 -32.68
N GLY A 43 -26.08 35.58 -31.73
CA GLY A 43 -27.30 36.38 -31.62
C GLY A 43 -28.54 35.60 -31.16
N LEU A 44 -28.38 34.35 -30.74
CA LEU A 44 -29.48 33.51 -30.26
C LEU A 44 -29.65 33.76 -28.77
N ARG A 45 -30.74 34.44 -28.37
CA ARG A 45 -31.18 34.41 -26.96
C ARG A 45 -31.45 32.94 -26.62
N PRO A 46 -30.69 32.31 -25.70
CA PRO A 46 -30.85 30.90 -25.45
C PRO A 46 -32.26 30.65 -24.94
N THR A 47 -32.96 29.69 -25.54
CA THR A 47 -34.26 29.26 -25.04
C THR A 47 -34.09 28.69 -23.61
N PRO A 48 -35.14 28.67 -22.78
CA PRO A 48 -35.07 28.04 -21.45
C PRO A 48 -34.52 26.60 -21.49
N ALA A 49 -34.83 25.85 -22.55
CA ALA A 49 -34.29 24.52 -22.79
C ALA A 49 -32.77 24.53 -23.05
N GLN A 50 -32.26 25.48 -23.86
CA GLN A 50 -30.83 25.63 -24.11
C GLN A 50 -30.07 26.07 -22.86
N ALA A 51 -30.61 27.02 -22.08
CA ALA A 51 -30.01 27.45 -20.82
C ALA A 51 -29.94 26.32 -19.79
N THR A 52 -30.99 25.48 -19.75
CA THR A 52 -31.00 24.26 -18.93
C THR A 52 -29.92 23.30 -19.39
N ALA A 53 -29.83 22.99 -20.69
CA ALA A 53 -28.82 22.09 -21.24
C ALA A 53 -27.38 22.56 -20.93
N VAL A 54 -27.08 23.85 -21.08
CA VAL A 54 -25.78 24.43 -20.71
C VAL A 54 -25.48 24.23 -19.23
N SER A 55 -26.47 24.46 -18.35
CA SER A 55 -26.31 24.27 -16.90
C SER A 55 -25.99 22.82 -16.54
N TRP A 56 -26.64 21.85 -17.19
CA TRP A 56 -26.33 20.42 -17.00
C TRP A 56 -24.92 20.07 -17.47
N ILE A 57 -24.51 20.56 -18.65
CA ILE A 57 -23.17 20.34 -19.19
C ILE A 57 -22.09 20.93 -18.27
N LEU A 58 -22.27 22.16 -17.79
CA LEU A 58 -21.33 22.80 -16.86
C LEU A 58 -21.25 22.04 -15.54
N LYS A 59 -22.41 21.70 -14.96
CA LYS A 59 -22.51 20.91 -13.71
C LYS A 59 -21.81 19.56 -13.84
N ASP A 60 -22.05 18.80 -14.90
CA ASP A 60 -21.43 17.48 -15.12
C ASP A 60 -19.96 17.59 -15.57
N GLY A 61 -19.61 18.67 -16.28
CA GLY A 61 -18.23 19.01 -16.67
C GLY A 61 -17.29 19.15 -15.47
N MET A 62 -17.78 19.66 -14.34
CA MET A 62 -17.00 19.77 -13.10
C MET A 62 -16.44 18.44 -12.60
N GLN A 63 -17.11 17.31 -12.90
CA GLN A 63 -16.59 15.99 -12.57
C GLN A 63 -15.28 15.69 -13.31
N HIS A 64 -15.13 16.14 -14.56
CA HIS A 64 -13.89 15.98 -15.32
C HIS A 64 -12.76 16.85 -14.78
N VAL A 65 -13.08 18.08 -14.35
CA VAL A 65 -12.12 18.96 -13.68
C VAL A 65 -11.61 18.30 -12.40
N GLY A 66 -12.51 17.75 -11.58
CA GLY A 66 -12.14 17.01 -10.37
C GLY A 66 -11.21 15.83 -10.65
N LYS A 67 -11.48 15.06 -11.72
CA LYS A 67 -10.60 13.96 -12.14
C LYS A 67 -9.19 14.44 -12.50
N LEU A 68 -9.08 15.52 -13.28
CA LEU A 68 -7.80 16.08 -13.73
C LEU A 68 -6.96 16.63 -12.57
N ILE A 69 -7.60 17.30 -11.60
CA ILE A 69 -6.88 17.79 -10.41
C ILE A 69 -6.41 16.61 -9.56
N CYS A 70 -7.28 15.61 -9.36
CA CYS A 70 -6.97 14.45 -8.53
C CYS A 70 -5.87 13.56 -9.14
N SER A 71 -5.75 13.46 -10.47
CA SER A 71 -4.70 12.65 -11.10
C SER A 71 -3.28 13.13 -10.76
N ASN A 72 -3.09 14.42 -10.46
CA ASN A 72 -1.79 14.96 -10.03
C ASN A 72 -1.38 14.49 -8.62
N LEU A 73 -2.26 13.79 -7.89
CA LEU A 73 -2.04 13.33 -6.52
C LEU A 73 -1.71 11.83 -6.45
N GLY A 74 -1.50 11.15 -7.58
CA GLY A 74 -1.28 9.70 -7.67
C GLY A 74 -0.16 9.18 -6.75
N ALA A 75 1.01 9.84 -6.74
CA ALA A 75 2.13 9.42 -5.87
C ALA A 75 1.78 9.42 -4.37
N ARG A 76 0.87 10.32 -3.93
CA ARG A 76 0.38 10.34 -2.55
C ARG A 76 -0.61 9.20 -2.29
N MET A 77 -1.40 8.83 -3.29
CA MET A 77 -2.34 7.71 -3.21
C MET A 77 -1.60 6.38 -3.10
N ASP A 78 -0.52 6.20 -3.84
CA ASP A 78 0.34 5.02 -3.74
C ASP A 78 1.02 4.92 -2.37
N SER A 79 1.39 6.07 -1.79
CA SER A 79 2.07 6.13 -0.47
C SER A 79 1.13 5.81 0.70
N GLU A 80 -0.14 6.23 0.62
CA GLU A 80 -1.12 6.06 1.70
C GLU A 80 -2.48 5.52 1.20
N PRO A 81 -2.52 4.33 0.59
CA PRO A 81 -3.68 3.88 -0.18
C PRO A 81 -4.95 3.72 0.66
N LYS A 82 -4.81 3.26 1.91
CA LYS A 82 -5.94 3.14 2.85
C LYS A 82 -6.59 4.49 3.18
N ARG A 83 -5.79 5.53 3.40
CA ARG A 83 -6.30 6.87 3.73
C ARG A 83 -7.01 7.48 2.53
N TRP A 84 -6.39 7.34 1.35
CA TRP A 84 -6.98 7.85 0.11
C TRP A 84 -8.25 7.10 -0.30
N ARG A 85 -8.36 5.79 0.00
CA ARG A 85 -9.61 5.04 -0.19
C ARG A 85 -10.73 5.59 0.69
N ILE A 86 -10.49 5.76 2.00
CA ILE A 86 -11.50 6.35 2.91
C ILE A 86 -11.86 7.78 2.47
N LEU A 87 -10.86 8.60 2.12
CA LEU A 87 -11.09 9.96 1.65
C LEU A 87 -11.91 9.99 0.36
N ALA A 88 -11.69 9.05 -0.56
CA ALA A 88 -12.45 8.94 -1.79
C ALA A 88 -13.93 8.73 -1.49
N ASP A 89 -14.27 7.79 -0.61
CA ASP A 89 -15.66 7.48 -0.26
C ASP A 89 -16.32 8.65 0.49
N VAL A 90 -15.59 9.33 1.38
CA VAL A 90 -16.07 10.56 2.04
C VAL A 90 -16.38 11.66 1.02
N LEU A 91 -15.47 11.91 0.08
CA LEU A 91 -15.68 12.91 -0.97
C LEU A 91 -16.86 12.56 -1.88
N TYR A 92 -17.06 11.27 -2.16
CA TYR A 92 -18.18 10.81 -2.97
C TYR A 92 -19.52 11.03 -2.27
N ASP A 93 -19.59 10.69 -0.98
CA ASP A 93 -20.80 10.88 -0.15
C ASP A 93 -21.12 12.37 0.04
N LEU A 94 -20.10 13.20 0.30
CA LEU A 94 -20.27 14.66 0.36
C LEU A 94 -20.75 15.22 -0.97
N GLY A 95 -20.17 14.77 -2.09
CA GLY A 95 -20.57 15.23 -3.41
C GLY A 95 -22.00 14.83 -3.78
N THR A 96 -22.41 13.62 -3.40
CA THR A 96 -23.80 13.14 -3.53
C THR A 96 -24.74 13.95 -2.64
N GLY A 97 -24.34 14.24 -1.41
CA GLY A 97 -25.10 15.10 -0.48
C GLY A 97 -25.32 16.50 -1.03
N LEU A 98 -24.29 17.12 -1.62
CA LEU A 98 -24.42 18.44 -2.27
C LEU A 98 -25.43 18.41 -3.43
N GLU A 99 -25.44 17.37 -4.25
CA GLU A 99 -26.46 17.23 -5.31
C GLU A 99 -27.87 17.06 -4.75
N VAL A 100 -28.05 16.26 -3.70
CA VAL A 100 -29.35 16.09 -3.02
C VAL A 100 -29.85 17.40 -2.42
N LEU A 101 -28.94 18.24 -1.91
CA LEU A 101 -29.24 19.54 -1.32
C LEU A 101 -29.45 20.65 -2.36
N SER A 102 -28.89 20.50 -3.57
CA SER A 102 -28.93 21.54 -4.60
C SER A 102 -30.32 22.11 -4.92
N PRO A 103 -31.44 21.34 -4.89
CA PRO A 103 -32.77 21.90 -5.13
C PRO A 103 -33.27 22.85 -4.04
N LEU A 104 -32.67 22.84 -2.84
CA LEU A 104 -33.01 23.75 -1.74
C LEU A 104 -32.50 25.17 -1.97
N CYS A 105 -31.51 25.33 -2.87
CA CYS A 105 -30.92 26.62 -3.24
C CYS A 105 -30.94 26.78 -4.77
N PRO A 106 -32.10 26.96 -5.41
CA PRO A 106 -32.20 27.02 -6.88
C PRO A 106 -31.30 28.08 -7.52
N GLN A 107 -31.09 29.19 -6.81
CA GLN A 107 -30.22 30.29 -7.23
C GLN A 107 -28.72 29.97 -7.23
N LEU A 108 -28.31 28.93 -6.49
CA LEU A 108 -26.93 28.41 -6.42
C LEU A 108 -26.84 26.97 -6.93
N PHE A 109 -27.82 26.53 -7.73
CA PHE A 109 -27.92 25.14 -8.18
C PHE A 109 -26.64 24.70 -8.89
N LEU A 110 -26.13 25.53 -9.82
CA LEU A 110 -24.97 25.19 -10.63
C LEU A 110 -23.71 25.07 -9.78
N GLU A 111 -23.53 25.96 -8.82
CA GLU A 111 -22.39 26.01 -7.92
C GLU A 111 -22.39 24.81 -6.96
N ILE A 112 -23.52 24.54 -6.31
CA ILE A 112 -23.64 23.47 -5.32
C ILE A 112 -23.54 22.10 -6.02
N ALA A 113 -24.32 21.89 -7.08
CA ALA A 113 -24.32 20.61 -7.78
C ALA A 113 -23.01 20.42 -8.58
N GLY A 114 -22.44 21.48 -9.14
CA GLY A 114 -21.12 21.47 -9.78
C GLY A 114 -20.01 21.13 -8.80
N LEU A 115 -20.00 21.70 -7.60
CA LEU A 115 -19.06 21.33 -6.53
C LEU A 115 -19.24 19.87 -6.10
N GLY A 116 -20.49 19.40 -6.05
CA GLY A 116 -20.79 17.99 -5.78
C GLY A 116 -20.19 17.06 -6.83
N ASN A 117 -20.37 17.37 -8.11
CA ASN A 117 -19.76 16.63 -9.21
C ASN A 117 -18.23 16.72 -9.22
N PHE A 118 -17.65 17.88 -8.91
CA PHE A 118 -16.22 18.04 -8.72
C PHE A 118 -15.67 17.08 -7.66
N ALA A 119 -16.29 17.03 -6.48
CA ALA A 119 -15.90 16.15 -5.39
C ALA A 119 -16.01 14.66 -5.79
N LYS A 120 -17.11 14.26 -6.44
CA LYS A 120 -17.27 12.91 -7.01
C LYS A 120 -16.20 12.59 -8.07
N GLY A 121 -15.80 13.57 -8.86
CA GLY A 121 -14.72 13.45 -9.84
C GLY A 121 -13.40 13.08 -9.19
N MET A 122 -13.03 13.79 -8.11
CA MET A 122 -11.85 13.47 -7.31
C MET A 122 -11.96 12.09 -6.67
N ALA A 123 -13.10 11.79 -6.05
CA ALA A 123 -13.36 10.51 -5.39
C ALA A 123 -13.15 9.31 -6.33
N VAL A 124 -13.71 9.37 -7.55
CA VAL A 124 -13.57 8.28 -8.53
C VAL A 124 -12.12 8.01 -8.89
N VAL A 125 -11.29 9.05 -9.04
CA VAL A 125 -9.86 8.87 -9.33
C VAL A 125 -9.14 8.24 -8.13
N ALA A 126 -9.36 8.77 -6.93
CA ALA A 126 -8.73 8.26 -5.72
C ALA A 126 -9.11 6.79 -5.44
N ALA A 127 -10.40 6.43 -5.58
CA ALA A 127 -10.87 5.06 -5.41
C ALA A 127 -10.25 4.09 -6.42
N ARG A 128 -10.11 4.52 -7.68
CA ARG A 128 -9.48 3.68 -8.74
C ARG A 128 -7.99 3.53 -8.55
N ALA A 129 -7.28 4.63 -8.27
CA ALA A 129 -5.83 4.62 -8.08
C ALA A 129 -5.41 3.75 -6.88
N THR A 130 -6.19 3.79 -5.80
CA THR A 130 -5.91 3.00 -4.57
C THR A 130 -6.21 1.51 -4.71
N ARG A 131 -6.98 1.10 -5.74
CA ARG A 131 -7.37 -0.31 -5.92
C ARG A 131 -6.18 -1.22 -6.19
N LEU A 132 -5.26 -0.81 -7.05
CA LEU A 132 -4.07 -1.60 -7.39
C LEU A 132 -3.18 -1.91 -6.17
N PRO A 133 -2.70 -0.92 -5.39
CA PRO A 133 -1.88 -1.20 -4.22
C PRO A 133 -2.61 -1.94 -3.09
N ILE A 134 -3.95 -1.87 -3.03
CA ILE A 134 -4.73 -2.70 -2.11
C ILE A 134 -4.84 -4.13 -2.62
N TYR A 135 -5.15 -4.35 -3.89
CA TYR A 135 -5.36 -5.69 -4.44
C TYR A 135 -4.04 -6.47 -4.53
N SER A 136 -2.94 -5.78 -4.83
CA SER A 136 -1.60 -6.39 -4.83
C SER A 136 -1.23 -6.98 -3.47
N SER A 137 -1.77 -6.46 -2.37
CA SER A 137 -1.50 -6.96 -1.02
C SER A 137 -2.24 -8.25 -0.68
N PHE A 138 -3.29 -8.58 -1.44
CA PHE A 138 -4.01 -9.85 -1.37
C PHE A 138 -3.58 -10.86 -2.43
N ALA A 139 -2.90 -10.40 -3.49
CA ALA A 139 -2.45 -11.25 -4.57
C ALA A 139 -1.41 -12.27 -4.09
N LYS A 140 -1.53 -13.50 -4.58
CA LYS A 140 -0.60 -14.61 -4.35
C LYS A 140 -0.26 -15.25 -5.69
N GLU A 141 0.97 -15.71 -5.86
CA GLU A 141 1.38 -16.45 -7.08
C GLU A 141 1.09 -15.70 -8.39
N GLY A 142 1.15 -14.36 -8.38
CA GLY A 142 0.90 -13.53 -9.57
C GLY A 142 -0.58 -13.46 -10.03
N ASN A 143 -1.53 -13.90 -9.20
CA ASN A 143 -2.97 -13.94 -9.55
C ASN A 143 -3.71 -12.58 -9.53
N LEU A 144 -2.98 -11.46 -9.69
CA LEU A 144 -3.54 -10.11 -9.52
C LEU A 144 -4.74 -9.85 -10.44
N SER A 145 -4.65 -10.26 -11.70
CA SER A 145 -5.73 -10.06 -12.69
C SER A 145 -7.01 -10.82 -12.34
N ASP A 146 -6.91 -12.04 -11.76
CA ASP A 146 -8.07 -12.81 -11.29
C ASP A 146 -8.76 -12.10 -10.12
N LEU A 147 -7.97 -11.57 -9.19
CA LEU A 147 -8.51 -10.80 -8.07
C LEU A 147 -9.24 -9.53 -8.54
N PHE A 148 -8.69 -8.83 -9.54
CA PHE A 148 -9.35 -7.69 -10.17
C PHE A 148 -10.69 -8.07 -10.81
N ALA A 149 -10.71 -9.13 -11.62
CA ALA A 149 -11.93 -9.59 -12.30
C ALA A 149 -13.03 -9.98 -11.30
N LYS A 150 -12.68 -10.73 -10.25
CA LYS A 150 -13.62 -11.13 -9.19
C LYS A 150 -14.09 -9.94 -8.36
N GLY A 151 -13.19 -9.02 -8.04
CA GLY A 151 -13.53 -7.79 -7.33
C GLY A 151 -14.54 -6.93 -8.10
N GLU A 152 -14.33 -6.75 -9.41
CA GLU A 152 -15.29 -6.04 -10.27
C GLU A 152 -16.63 -6.77 -10.39
N ALA A 153 -16.63 -8.10 -10.52
CA ALA A 153 -17.85 -8.89 -10.58
C ALA A 153 -18.68 -8.76 -9.28
N ILE A 154 -18.05 -8.87 -8.12
CA ILE A 154 -18.69 -8.71 -6.81
C ILE A 154 -19.21 -7.27 -6.65
N SER A 155 -18.39 -6.26 -6.98
CA SER A 155 -18.81 -4.86 -6.94
C SER A 155 -20.03 -4.60 -7.82
N THR A 156 -20.07 -5.20 -9.02
CA THR A 156 -21.19 -5.06 -9.95
C THR A 156 -22.46 -5.69 -9.38
N LEU A 157 -22.37 -6.90 -8.83
CA LEU A 157 -23.50 -7.57 -8.19
C LEU A 157 -24.10 -6.71 -7.07
N PHE A 158 -23.27 -6.21 -6.16
CA PHE A 158 -23.73 -5.37 -5.05
C PHE A 158 -24.24 -4.00 -5.52
N ASN A 159 -23.71 -3.44 -6.61
CA ASN A 159 -24.28 -2.24 -7.22
C ASN A 159 -25.71 -2.46 -7.73
N VAL A 160 -25.98 -3.62 -8.36
CA VAL A 160 -27.34 -3.96 -8.83
C VAL A 160 -28.30 -4.12 -7.65
N ILE A 161 -27.88 -4.84 -6.60
CA ILE A 161 -28.67 -5.01 -5.38
C ILE A 161 -28.94 -3.65 -4.71
N GLY A 162 -27.89 -2.83 -4.57
CA GLY A 162 -27.98 -1.49 -4.00
C GLY A 162 -28.88 -0.55 -4.79
N LEU A 163 -28.85 -0.62 -6.13
CA LEU A 163 -29.75 0.14 -6.99
C LEU A 163 -31.22 -0.25 -6.77
N GLY A 164 -31.52 -1.55 -6.69
CA GLY A 164 -32.86 -2.04 -6.40
C GLY A 164 -33.38 -1.54 -5.04
N ALA A 165 -32.56 -1.68 -3.99
CA ALA A 165 -32.88 -1.15 -2.67
C ALA A 165 -33.03 0.38 -2.67
N GLY A 166 -32.17 1.09 -3.42
CA GLY A 166 -32.20 2.54 -3.57
C GLY A 166 -33.47 3.04 -4.25
N ILE A 167 -33.96 2.35 -5.30
CA ILE A 167 -35.23 2.67 -5.98
C ILE A 167 -36.40 2.52 -5.01
N GLN A 168 -36.45 1.42 -4.25
CA GLN A 168 -37.50 1.20 -3.25
C GLN A 168 -37.47 2.26 -2.13
N LEU A 169 -36.28 2.67 -1.70
CA LEU A 169 -36.12 3.73 -0.71
C LEU A 169 -36.53 5.11 -1.29
N ALA A 170 -36.18 5.38 -2.54
CA ALA A 170 -36.54 6.59 -3.29
C ALA A 170 -38.06 6.75 -3.45
N SER A 171 -38.78 5.66 -3.70
CA SER A 171 -40.24 5.68 -3.86
C SER A 171 -41.01 5.73 -2.53
N THR A 172 -40.34 5.49 -1.40
CA THR A 172 -40.94 5.46 -0.06
C THR A 172 -40.46 6.64 0.79
N ILE A 173 -39.46 6.42 1.65
CA ILE A 173 -38.96 7.40 2.63
C ILE A 173 -38.42 8.65 1.93
N CYS A 174 -37.66 8.45 0.84
CA CYS A 174 -37.02 9.53 0.09
C CYS A 174 -37.94 10.21 -0.94
N SER A 175 -39.25 9.94 -0.90
CA SER A 175 -40.24 10.70 -1.69
C SER A 175 -40.35 12.16 -1.22
N SER A 176 -40.06 12.41 0.05
CA SER A 176 -40.01 13.75 0.64
C SER A 176 -38.57 14.25 0.81
N MET A 177 -38.39 15.57 0.82
CA MET A 177 -37.07 16.16 1.08
C MET A 177 -36.58 15.86 2.51
N GLN A 178 -37.46 15.91 3.51
CA GLN A 178 -37.12 15.56 4.89
C GLN A 178 -36.61 14.11 4.99
N GLY A 179 -37.26 13.17 4.29
CA GLY A 179 -36.81 11.78 4.26
C GLY A 179 -35.42 11.62 3.64
N LYS A 180 -35.11 12.35 2.56
CA LYS A 180 -33.76 12.38 1.95
C LYS A 180 -32.71 12.92 2.94
N LEU A 181 -33.04 13.99 3.67
CA LEU A 181 -32.16 14.63 4.65
C LEU A 181 -31.89 13.76 5.88
N VAL A 182 -32.74 12.77 6.18
CA VAL A 182 -32.52 11.81 7.25
C VAL A 182 -31.82 10.55 6.72
N ALA A 183 -32.36 9.94 5.66
CA ALA A 183 -31.85 8.68 5.13
C ALA A 183 -30.45 8.82 4.51
N GLY A 184 -30.18 9.91 3.78
CA GLY A 184 -28.89 10.14 3.13
C GLY A 184 -27.72 10.16 4.11
N PRO A 185 -27.72 11.04 5.13
CA PRO A 185 -26.65 11.08 6.13
C PRO A 185 -26.50 9.78 6.92
N LEU A 186 -27.60 9.10 7.27
CA LEU A 186 -27.53 7.80 7.95
C LEU A 186 -26.83 6.74 7.09
N LEU A 187 -27.18 6.64 5.81
CA LEU A 187 -26.54 5.74 4.87
C LEU A 187 -25.06 6.10 4.66
N ALA A 188 -24.72 7.39 4.56
CA ALA A 188 -23.34 7.85 4.45
C ALA A 188 -22.51 7.46 5.69
N VAL A 189 -23.04 7.63 6.90
CA VAL A 189 -22.34 7.22 8.14
C VAL A 189 -22.10 5.70 8.15
N ILE A 190 -23.09 4.90 7.77
CA ILE A 190 -22.95 3.44 7.68
C ILE A 190 -21.91 3.06 6.61
N HIS A 191 -21.93 3.73 5.46
CA HIS A 191 -21.00 3.51 4.35
C HIS A 191 -19.56 3.80 4.78
N ILE A 192 -19.29 4.99 5.33
CA ILE A 192 -17.96 5.39 5.80
C ILE A 192 -17.46 4.50 6.94
N TYR A 193 -18.34 4.10 7.87
CA TYR A 193 -17.98 3.14 8.91
C TYR A 193 -17.54 1.80 8.30
N SER A 194 -18.34 1.26 7.37
CA SER A 194 -18.04 -0.03 6.72
C SER A 194 -16.73 0.00 5.94
N VAL A 195 -16.47 1.07 5.18
CA VAL A 195 -15.20 1.27 4.46
C VAL A 195 -14.03 1.41 5.42
N THR A 196 -14.22 2.06 6.56
CA THR A 196 -13.17 2.20 7.59
C THR A 196 -12.80 0.84 8.17
N GLU A 197 -13.77 -0.01 8.46
CA GLU A 197 -13.54 -1.39 8.91
C GLU A 197 -12.90 -2.26 7.81
N GLU A 198 -13.37 -2.15 6.55
CA GLU A 198 -12.76 -2.80 5.38
C GLU A 198 -11.27 -2.44 5.28
N MET A 199 -10.93 -1.15 5.35
CA MET A 199 -9.56 -0.67 5.26
C MET A 199 -8.71 -1.02 6.49
N ARG A 200 -9.32 -1.16 7.67
CA ARG A 200 -8.62 -1.69 8.86
C ARG A 200 -8.24 -3.16 8.67
N ALA A 201 -9.15 -3.97 8.13
CA ALA A 201 -8.93 -5.39 7.90
C ALA A 201 -7.99 -5.69 6.70
N ALA A 202 -7.93 -4.82 5.70
CA ALA A 202 -7.09 -5.02 4.52
C ALA A 202 -5.59 -5.11 4.87
N PRO A 203 -4.88 -6.22 4.57
CA PRO A 203 -3.47 -6.38 4.91
C PRO A 203 -2.60 -5.67 3.88
N VAL A 204 -2.36 -4.37 4.05
CA VAL A 204 -1.40 -3.65 3.19
C VAL A 204 -0.02 -3.77 3.82
N ASN A 205 0.85 -4.60 3.24
CA ASN A 205 2.21 -4.87 3.73
C ASN A 205 3.25 -3.93 3.09
N THR A 206 2.89 -2.66 2.89
CA THR A 206 3.83 -1.63 2.42
C THR A 206 4.32 -0.78 3.59
N LEU A 207 5.59 -0.36 3.49
CA LEU A 207 6.19 0.61 4.38
C LEU A 207 5.77 2.02 3.94
N ASN A 208 4.94 2.68 4.74
CA ASN A 208 4.72 4.12 4.61
C ASN A 208 5.63 4.87 5.59
N PRO A 209 5.83 6.20 5.44
CA PRO A 209 6.77 6.94 6.29
C PRO A 209 6.55 6.77 7.80
N GLN A 210 5.29 6.64 8.24
CA GLN A 210 4.94 6.42 9.64
C GLN A 210 5.35 5.02 10.13
N ARG A 211 5.03 3.96 9.38
CA ARG A 211 5.44 2.59 9.68
C ARG A 211 6.96 2.44 9.65
N THR A 212 7.62 3.05 8.68
CA THR A 212 9.08 3.11 8.61
C THR A 212 9.65 3.79 9.83
N ALA A 213 9.12 4.95 10.24
CA ALA A 213 9.59 5.64 11.43
C ALA A 213 9.43 4.80 12.71
N MET A 214 8.31 4.08 12.87
CA MET A 214 8.10 3.17 14.00
C MET A 214 9.10 2.00 13.98
N ILE A 215 9.26 1.33 12.84
CA ILE A 215 10.19 0.20 12.69
C ILE A 215 11.63 0.65 12.94
N VAL A 216 12.05 1.79 12.39
CA VAL A 216 13.38 2.36 12.61
C VAL A 216 13.58 2.74 14.08
N ALA A 217 12.58 3.35 14.72
CA ALA A 217 12.65 3.69 16.14
C ALA A 217 12.78 2.43 17.02
N ASP A 218 12.03 1.38 16.72
CA ASP A 218 12.09 0.12 17.46
C ASP A 218 13.40 -0.64 17.18
N PHE A 219 13.87 -0.65 15.93
CA PHE A 219 15.17 -1.20 15.55
C PHE A 219 16.32 -0.51 16.30
N LEU A 220 16.30 0.83 16.36
CA LEU A 220 17.30 1.61 17.09
C LEU A 220 17.25 1.42 18.61
N LYS A 221 16.09 1.06 19.18
CA LYS A 221 15.96 0.71 20.61
C LYS A 221 16.54 -0.68 20.91
N VAL A 222 16.32 -1.66 20.03
CA VAL A 222 16.74 -3.05 20.23
C VAL A 222 18.22 -3.23 19.90
N VAL A 223 18.73 -2.57 18.87
CA VAL A 223 20.09 -2.77 18.37
C VAL A 223 20.84 -1.44 18.35
N ARG A 224 21.73 -1.24 19.34
CA ARG A 224 22.74 -0.18 19.24
C ARG A 224 23.66 -0.50 18.06
N PRO A 225 23.85 0.39 17.07
CA PRO A 225 24.68 0.13 15.89
C PRO A 225 26.10 -0.36 16.23
N SER A 226 26.69 0.16 17.31
CA SER A 226 27.98 -0.30 17.83
C SER A 226 27.98 -1.78 18.21
N LYS A 227 26.92 -2.25 18.88
CA LYS A 227 26.78 -3.64 19.31
C LYS A 227 26.54 -4.59 18.14
N LEU A 228 25.84 -4.14 17.10
CA LEU A 228 25.70 -4.91 15.86
C LEU A 228 27.04 -5.07 15.13
N CYS A 229 27.83 -4.00 15.04
CA CYS A 229 29.16 -4.05 14.45
C CYS A 229 30.11 -4.97 15.24
N GLU A 230 30.01 -4.99 16.57
CA GLU A 230 30.77 -5.92 17.41
C GLU A 230 30.35 -7.38 17.15
N LEU A 231 29.05 -7.67 17.12
CA LEU A 231 28.57 -9.03 16.86
C LEU A 231 28.89 -9.52 15.44
N LYS A 232 28.81 -8.65 14.42
CA LYS A 232 29.25 -8.99 13.05
C LYS A 232 30.75 -9.24 12.94
N LYS A 233 31.58 -8.68 13.81
CA LYS A 233 33.01 -9.00 13.85
C LYS A 233 33.27 -10.39 14.45
N ILE A 234 32.44 -10.81 15.41
CA ILE A 234 32.52 -12.14 16.03
C ILE A 234 32.03 -13.22 15.05
N PHE A 235 30.98 -12.93 14.29
CA PHE A 235 30.31 -13.86 13.37
C PHE A 235 30.36 -13.34 11.92
N PRO A 236 31.54 -13.31 11.27
CA PRO A 236 31.71 -12.64 9.97
C PRO A 236 31.02 -13.34 8.79
N GLU A 237 30.91 -14.67 8.81
CA GLU A 237 30.35 -15.48 7.72
C GLU A 237 29.06 -16.23 8.11
N GLU A 238 28.53 -15.95 9.30
CA GLU A 238 27.36 -16.65 9.81
C GLU A 238 26.07 -15.91 9.46
N LYS A 239 25.01 -16.68 9.17
CA LYS A 239 23.65 -16.18 8.98
C LYS A 239 22.88 -16.05 10.29
N PHE A 240 23.58 -15.99 11.41
CA PHE A 240 22.99 -15.80 12.73
C PHE A 240 23.78 -14.78 13.53
N LEU A 241 23.11 -14.12 14.47
CA LEU A 241 23.71 -13.25 15.46
C LEU A 241 23.28 -13.73 16.85
N LEU A 242 24.25 -13.84 17.75
CA LEU A 242 23.99 -14.20 19.15
C LEU A 242 24.27 -13.02 20.07
N SER A 243 23.33 -12.72 20.96
CA SER A 243 23.53 -11.78 22.06
C SER A 243 23.36 -12.50 23.38
N ARG A 244 24.45 -12.62 24.13
CA ARG A 244 24.41 -13.23 25.46
C ARG A 244 23.94 -12.22 26.49
N GLN A 245 22.87 -12.55 27.20
CA GLN A 245 22.37 -11.83 28.38
C GLN A 245 22.75 -12.58 29.67
N LYS A 246 22.47 -11.99 30.84
CA LYS A 246 22.84 -12.58 32.15
C LYS A 246 22.22 -13.95 32.43
N LYS A 247 21.04 -14.23 31.84
CA LYS A 247 20.22 -15.43 32.12
C LYS A 247 19.82 -16.23 30.88
N TRP A 248 19.94 -15.66 29.68
CA TRP A 248 19.57 -16.30 28.41
C TRP A 248 20.46 -15.77 27.28
N THR A 249 20.47 -16.48 26.16
CA THR A 249 21.15 -16.05 24.94
C THR A 249 20.09 -15.84 23.87
N GLU A 250 20.06 -14.65 23.28
CA GLU A 250 19.16 -14.31 22.18
C GLU A 250 19.85 -14.67 20.86
N MET A 251 19.13 -15.35 19.98
CA MET A 251 19.59 -15.69 18.63
C MET A 251 18.68 -15.02 17.61
N VAL A 252 19.28 -14.32 16.65
CA VAL A 252 18.60 -13.75 15.49
C VAL A 252 19.13 -14.46 14.25
N LEU A 253 18.25 -15.02 13.45
CA LEU A 253 18.58 -15.67 12.19
C LEU A 253 18.29 -14.73 11.01
N GLU A 254 19.16 -14.71 10.01
CA GLU A 254 18.85 -14.09 8.73
C GLU A 254 17.71 -14.84 8.03
N HIS A 255 16.95 -14.12 7.20
CA HIS A 255 15.80 -14.70 6.50
C HIS A 255 16.15 -15.95 5.65
N GLN A 256 17.38 -15.99 5.14
CA GLN A 256 17.91 -17.03 4.26
C GLN A 256 18.81 -18.05 5.01
N ALA A 257 18.71 -18.10 6.34
CA ALA A 257 19.37 -19.09 7.18
C ALA A 257 18.71 -20.48 7.02
N THR A 258 19.55 -21.51 6.90
CA THR A 258 19.17 -22.93 6.82
C THR A 258 19.02 -23.55 8.21
N GLY A 259 18.53 -24.80 8.28
CA GLY A 259 18.50 -25.55 9.54
C GLY A 259 19.89 -25.74 10.15
N GLU A 260 20.91 -25.92 9.33
CA GLU A 260 22.30 -26.05 9.79
C GLU A 260 22.85 -24.72 10.32
N ASP A 261 22.50 -23.57 9.72
CA ASP A 261 22.84 -22.24 10.24
C ASP A 261 22.25 -22.03 11.64
N ALA A 262 20.99 -22.44 11.85
CA ALA A 262 20.36 -22.42 13.16
C ALA A 262 21.06 -23.37 14.15
N LEU A 263 21.40 -24.59 13.72
CA LEU A 263 22.11 -25.57 14.54
C LEU A 263 23.49 -25.06 14.99
N ARG A 264 24.23 -24.35 14.12
CA ARG A 264 25.49 -23.69 14.48
C ARG A 264 25.28 -22.66 15.59
N GLY A 265 24.27 -21.80 15.45
CA GLY A 265 23.93 -20.81 16.47
C GLY A 265 23.58 -21.44 17.83
N TRP A 266 22.83 -22.55 17.83
CA TRP A 266 22.56 -23.34 19.04
C TRP A 266 23.83 -23.93 19.67
N PHE A 267 24.78 -24.39 18.85
CA PHE A 267 26.03 -24.96 19.32
C PHE A 267 26.91 -23.90 20.02
N VAL A 268 27.01 -22.70 19.43
CA VAL A 268 27.68 -21.55 20.08
C VAL A 268 26.97 -21.18 21.38
N ALA A 269 25.64 -21.12 21.38
CA ALA A 269 24.87 -20.78 22.59
C ALA A 269 25.07 -21.80 23.72
N ALA A 270 25.17 -23.09 23.39
CA ALA A 270 25.43 -24.17 24.33
C ALA A 270 26.83 -24.06 24.95
N TYR A 271 27.88 -23.84 24.14
CA TYR A 271 29.24 -23.60 24.66
C TYR A 271 29.31 -22.33 25.51
N ALA A 272 28.67 -21.25 25.06
CA ALA A 272 28.63 -20.02 25.83
C ALA A 272 27.91 -20.21 27.17
N ALA A 273 26.87 -21.06 27.23
CA ALA A 273 26.16 -21.37 28.47
C ALA A 273 26.97 -22.25 29.43
N SER A 274 27.81 -23.15 28.91
CA SER A 274 28.65 -24.04 29.73
C SER A 274 29.94 -23.37 30.25
N MET A 275 30.35 -22.24 29.68
CA MET A 275 31.48 -21.44 30.15
C MET A 275 31.14 -20.73 31.47
N GLU A 276 32.00 -20.92 32.48
CA GLU A 276 31.85 -20.35 33.84
C GLU A 276 31.71 -18.83 33.81
N LYS A 277 30.84 -18.30 34.68
CA LYS A 277 30.67 -16.85 34.83
C LYS A 277 31.82 -16.29 35.65
N SER A 278 32.94 -15.94 35.02
CA SER A 278 33.89 -15.04 35.67
C SER A 278 33.24 -13.64 35.77
N VAL A 279 33.35 -13.00 36.93
CA VAL A 279 32.68 -11.70 37.20
C VAL A 279 33.24 -10.56 36.33
N TYR A 280 34.34 -10.81 35.61
CA TYR A 280 35.11 -9.80 34.89
C TYR A 280 35.23 -10.01 33.37
N GLU A 281 34.73 -11.11 32.81
CA GLU A 281 34.82 -11.30 31.35
C GLU A 281 33.70 -10.60 30.58
N PRO A 282 34.05 -9.81 29.54
CA PRO A 282 33.08 -9.24 28.62
C PRO A 282 32.24 -10.34 27.94
N SER A 283 30.93 -10.09 27.76
CA SER A 283 30.07 -11.05 27.05
C SER A 283 30.54 -11.39 25.63
N SER A 284 31.29 -10.48 25.00
CA SER A 284 31.87 -10.65 23.67
C SER A 284 33.05 -11.63 23.65
N SER A 285 33.91 -11.66 24.69
CA SER A 285 35.05 -12.59 24.73
C SER A 285 34.58 -14.03 24.89
N ILE A 286 33.55 -14.25 25.71
CA ILE A 286 33.02 -15.60 25.91
C ILE A 286 32.27 -16.11 24.67
N LEU A 287 31.57 -15.23 23.95
CA LEU A 287 30.96 -15.59 22.66
C LEU A 287 32.01 -15.91 21.60
N GLN A 288 33.13 -15.20 21.58
CA GLN A 288 34.25 -15.47 20.69
C GLN A 288 34.87 -16.86 20.96
N GLU A 289 35.16 -17.18 22.22
CA GLU A 289 35.70 -18.50 22.58
C GLU A 289 34.70 -19.63 22.27
N ALA A 290 33.40 -19.40 22.52
CA ALA A 290 32.35 -20.35 22.19
C ALA A 290 32.24 -20.58 20.68
N TYR A 291 32.42 -19.53 19.88
CA TYR A 291 32.44 -19.59 18.43
C TYR A 291 33.64 -20.39 17.91
N GLU A 292 34.82 -20.18 18.49
CA GLU A 292 36.04 -20.92 18.12
C GLU A 292 35.91 -22.43 18.43
N LYS A 293 35.39 -22.78 19.62
CA LYS A 293 35.09 -24.18 19.98
C LYS A 293 34.02 -24.82 19.09
N MET A 294 32.99 -24.05 18.72
CA MET A 294 31.98 -24.49 17.77
C MET A 294 32.64 -24.83 16.43
N ASN A 295 33.44 -23.92 15.88
CA ASN A 295 34.10 -24.11 14.59
C ASN A 295 35.01 -25.33 14.54
N SER A 296 35.72 -25.64 15.63
CA SER A 296 36.57 -26.85 15.67
C SER A 296 35.77 -28.16 15.73
N MET A 297 34.56 -28.14 16.29
CA MET A 297 33.77 -29.35 16.57
C MET A 297 32.59 -29.57 15.62
N PHE A 298 32.16 -28.55 14.88
CA PHE A 298 30.91 -28.60 14.13
C PHE A 298 30.93 -29.59 12.98
N SER A 299 32.00 -29.59 12.16
CA SER A 299 32.09 -30.50 11.01
C SER A 299 32.15 -31.98 11.43
N PRO A 300 33.00 -32.40 12.39
CA PRO A 300 32.99 -33.78 12.90
C PRO A 300 31.63 -34.20 13.46
N PHE A 301 30.99 -33.32 14.23
CA PHE A 301 29.67 -33.56 14.82
C PHE A 301 28.59 -33.76 13.76
N LEU A 302 28.57 -32.92 12.74
CA LEU A 302 27.59 -32.96 11.66
C LEU A 302 27.74 -34.23 10.82
N SER A 303 28.98 -34.64 10.51
CA SER A 303 29.26 -35.90 9.84
C SER A 303 28.80 -37.12 10.65
N GLU A 304 28.96 -37.12 11.97
CA GLU A 304 28.52 -38.22 12.82
C GLU A 304 26.98 -38.31 12.91
N LEU A 305 26.29 -37.17 12.99
CA LEU A 305 24.83 -37.11 12.96
C LEU A 305 24.27 -37.65 11.65
N GLN A 306 24.83 -37.22 10.52
CA GLN A 306 24.41 -37.69 9.20
C GLN A 306 24.69 -39.18 9.02
N ALA A 307 25.85 -39.67 9.48
CA ALA A 307 26.18 -41.11 9.46
C ALA A 307 25.19 -41.95 10.31
N LYS A 308 24.60 -41.36 11.35
CA LYS A 308 23.54 -41.96 12.17
C LYS A 308 22.13 -41.75 11.62
N GLY A 309 21.99 -41.16 10.44
CA GLY A 309 20.71 -41.00 9.73
C GLY A 309 19.90 -39.77 10.12
N TRP A 310 20.50 -38.76 10.78
CA TRP A 310 19.82 -37.53 11.14
C TRP A 310 19.83 -36.51 9.99
N HIS A 311 18.68 -35.87 9.72
CA HIS A 311 18.50 -34.81 8.72
C HIS A 311 18.78 -33.43 9.33
N THR A 312 20.03 -32.97 9.24
CA THR A 312 20.53 -31.72 9.86
C THR A 312 19.99 -30.46 9.18
N ASP A 313 19.61 -30.56 7.91
CA ASP A 313 19.01 -29.50 7.09
C ASP A 313 17.61 -29.08 7.56
N GLN A 314 16.90 -29.99 8.24
CA GLN A 314 15.52 -29.80 8.72
C GLN A 314 15.46 -29.46 10.21
N PHE A 315 16.52 -28.87 10.77
CA PHE A 315 16.56 -28.50 12.18
C PHE A 315 15.40 -27.55 12.53
N LEU A 316 14.49 -28.03 13.40
CA LEU A 316 13.35 -27.27 13.89
C LEU A 316 13.75 -26.54 15.18
N ASP A 317 13.92 -25.21 15.09
CA ASP A 317 14.42 -24.34 16.16
C ASP A 317 13.39 -24.02 17.27
N GLY A 318 12.29 -24.77 17.34
CA GLY A 318 11.27 -24.68 18.39
C GLY A 318 10.21 -23.59 18.15
N THR A 319 9.59 -23.08 19.22
CA THR A 319 8.50 -22.07 19.18
C THR A 319 9.00 -20.63 18.91
N GLY A 320 10.20 -20.47 18.34
CA GLY A 320 10.77 -19.17 18.03
C GLY A 320 9.94 -18.44 16.97
N SER A 321 9.60 -17.18 17.22
CA SER A 321 8.97 -16.33 16.20
C SER A 321 10.03 -15.96 15.16
N ARG A 322 9.94 -16.54 13.96
CA ARG A 322 10.71 -16.06 12.82
C ARG A 322 10.15 -14.70 12.39
N PHE A 323 10.89 -13.63 12.69
CA PHE A 323 10.58 -12.32 12.14
C PHE A 323 10.98 -12.33 10.66
N ALA A 324 9.99 -12.52 9.79
CA ALA A 324 10.11 -12.21 8.38
C ALA A 324 9.78 -10.72 8.22
N TRP A 325 10.78 -9.92 7.86
CA TRP A 325 10.61 -8.53 7.47
C TRP A 325 10.41 -8.45 5.96
#